data_AF-A0A9F5IMB6-F1
#
_entry.id   AF-A0A9F5IMB6-F1
#
_cell.length_a   1.000
_cell.length_b   1.000
_cell.length_c   1.000
_cell.angle_alpha   90.00
_cell.angle_beta   90.00
_cell.angle_gamma   90.00
#
_symmetry.space_group_name_H-M   'P 1'
#
loop_
_entity.id
_entity.type
_entity.pdbx_description
1 polymer ?
#
loop_
_entity_poly.entity_id
_entity_poly.type
_entity_poly.pdbx_seq_one_letter_code
_entity_poly.pdbx_strand_id
1 'polypeptide(L)'
;MNSCEAPINFLEEGGLAEQFLHIEREQVPFGAVQLVRDWLQVSGQVSRPACEHPKRPIHGLECPRMEVSGARFWGFFRSVCTRPEKFFQHCFVHNHCPLLFVSQSGRNLTPADLPAVQREQLLQICDDALCEAVKLLGVATVVGVGRFAEQRAHKALSVAGISVRVEGVMHPSPRNPKANKGWDAIIRAKLEELGLMALITD
;
A
#
# COMPACT_ATOMS: atom_id res chain seq x y z
N MET A 1 33.22 -1.41 14.35
CA MET A 1 32.73 -2.75 14.75
C MET A 1 31.23 -2.71 14.54
N ASN A 2 30.82 -3.21 13.39
CA ASN A 2 29.44 -3.22 12.90
C ASN A 2 28.91 -4.64 13.07
N SER A 3 27.92 -4.82 13.94
CA SER A 3 26.98 -5.93 13.86
C SER A 3 25.77 -5.55 14.72
N CYS A 4 24.75 -4.99 14.07
CA CYS A 4 23.42 -4.89 14.66
C CYS A 4 22.81 -6.31 14.68
N GLU A 5 23.09 -7.08 15.73
CA GLU A 5 22.26 -8.23 16.08
C GLU A 5 21.12 -7.72 16.97
N ALA A 6 19.95 -7.50 16.36
CA ALA A 6 18.70 -7.40 17.09
C ALA A 6 18.11 -8.82 17.27
N PRO A 7 17.42 -9.12 18.37
CA PRO A 7 17.01 -10.48 18.70
C PRO A 7 15.84 -10.88 17.81
N ILE A 8 16.03 -11.94 17.04
CA ILE A 8 15.08 -12.34 16.01
C ILE A 8 14.50 -13.73 16.30
N ASN A 9 13.18 -13.78 16.50
CA ASN A 9 12.40 -15.03 16.46
C ASN A 9 11.49 -15.14 15.21
N PHE A 10 11.97 -14.63 14.06
CA PHE A 10 11.38 -14.84 12.72
C PHE A 10 12.45 -15.24 11.67
N LEU A 11 13.72 -15.41 12.06
CA LEU A 11 14.88 -15.53 11.17
C LEU A 11 15.81 -16.71 11.48
N GLU A 12 15.49 -17.56 12.45
CA GLU A 12 16.26 -18.81 12.67
C GLU A 12 15.59 -19.97 11.94
N GLU A 13 15.83 -19.99 10.63
CA GLU A 13 16.21 -21.13 9.78
C GLU A 13 16.01 -20.70 8.32
N GLY A 14 17.04 -20.05 7.73
CA GLY A 14 17.05 -19.71 6.30
C GLY A 14 17.06 -18.23 5.91
N GLY A 15 17.79 -17.37 6.65
CA GLY A 15 18.65 -16.33 6.05
C GLY A 15 18.02 -15.16 5.28
N LEU A 16 16.82 -14.68 5.64
CA LEU A 16 16.27 -13.46 5.02
C LEU A 16 16.68 -12.14 5.69
N ALA A 17 17.10 -12.19 6.96
CA ALA A 17 17.51 -11.04 7.76
C ALA A 17 18.63 -10.25 7.09
N GLU A 18 19.58 -10.99 6.53
CA GLU A 18 20.79 -10.46 5.93
C GLU A 18 20.58 -10.00 4.48
N GLN A 19 19.48 -10.42 3.84
CA GLN A 19 19.23 -10.15 2.41
C GLN A 19 18.28 -8.98 2.17
N PHE A 20 17.36 -8.71 3.10
CA PHE A 20 16.33 -7.71 2.92
C PHE A 20 16.22 -6.80 4.14
N LEU A 21 16.75 -5.58 4.00
CA LEU A 21 16.56 -4.52 5.00
C LEU A 21 15.07 -4.20 5.13
N HIS A 22 14.53 -4.42 6.32
CA HIS A 22 13.16 -4.05 6.71
C HIS A 22 13.05 -2.53 6.76
N ILE A 23 12.18 -1.94 5.93
CA ILE A 23 12.03 -0.48 5.88
C ILE A 23 10.53 -0.14 5.97
N GLU A 24 10.14 0.54 7.05
CA GLU A 24 8.87 1.26 7.12
C GLU A 24 9.03 2.56 6.33
N ARG A 25 8.34 2.72 5.19
CA ARG A 25 8.48 3.92 4.35
C ARG A 25 7.21 4.76 4.22
N GLU A 26 6.03 4.15 4.26
CA GLU A 26 4.77 4.84 4.06
C GLU A 26 3.81 4.49 5.19
N GLN A 27 3.73 5.38 6.18
CA GLN A 27 2.76 5.25 7.27
C GLN A 27 1.32 5.45 6.76
N VAL A 28 1.15 6.27 5.73
CA VAL A 28 -0.12 6.48 5.02
C VAL A 28 -0.03 5.75 3.67
N PRO A 29 -0.97 4.85 3.33
CA PRO A 29 -0.99 4.20 2.02
C PRO A 29 -1.04 5.21 0.88
N PHE A 30 -0.26 4.97 -0.18
CA PHE A 30 -0.10 5.91 -1.29
C PHE A 30 0.37 7.30 -0.81
N GLY A 31 1.26 7.33 0.18
CA GLY A 31 1.53 8.50 1.02
C GLY A 31 2.38 9.60 0.38
N ALA A 32 1.92 10.23 -0.70
CA ALA A 32 2.59 11.39 -1.27
C ALA A 32 2.54 12.58 -0.29
N VAL A 33 3.71 12.92 0.27
CA VAL A 33 3.86 13.85 1.41
C VAL A 33 3.06 15.14 1.30
N GLN A 34 3.06 15.80 0.14
CA GLN A 34 2.30 17.04 -0.06
C GLN A 34 0.80 16.84 0.16
N LEU A 35 0.21 15.77 -0.40
CA LEU A 35 -1.22 15.50 -0.24
C LEU A 35 -1.55 14.97 1.17
N VAL A 36 -0.65 14.18 1.76
CA VAL A 36 -0.80 13.71 3.13
C VAL A 36 -0.84 14.88 4.12
N ARG A 37 0.07 15.85 3.96
CA ARG A 37 0.13 17.02 4.83
C ARG A 37 -0.94 18.05 4.52
N ASP A 38 -1.11 18.41 3.24
CA ASP A 38 -1.89 19.60 2.87
C ASP A 38 -3.37 19.28 2.63
N TRP A 39 -3.71 18.03 2.28
CA TRP A 39 -5.10 17.62 2.03
C TRP A 39 -5.63 16.66 3.11
N LEU A 40 -4.90 15.58 3.43
CA LEU A 40 -5.30 14.66 4.52
C LEU A 40 -5.08 15.27 5.91
N GLN A 41 -4.30 16.36 6.01
CA GLN A 41 -3.97 17.06 7.26
C GLN A 41 -3.36 16.14 8.33
N VAL A 42 -2.62 15.12 7.89
CA VAL A 42 -1.90 14.21 8.78
C VAL A 42 -0.54 14.82 9.10
N SER A 43 -0.26 14.96 10.39
CA SER A 43 1.03 15.41 10.92
C SER A 43 1.52 14.43 11.99
N GLY A 44 2.83 14.27 12.10
CA GLY A 44 3.43 13.40 13.11
C GLY A 44 4.93 13.25 12.93
N GLN A 45 5.58 12.66 13.92
CA GLN A 45 7.00 12.31 13.85
C GLN A 45 7.14 10.91 13.24
N VAL A 46 8.10 10.76 12.34
CA VAL A 46 8.44 9.48 11.71
C VAL A 46 9.84 9.09 12.18
N SER A 47 9.93 8.02 12.96
CA SER A 47 11.22 7.43 13.36
C SER A 47 11.90 6.73 12.18
N ARG A 48 13.21 6.54 12.28
CA ARG A 48 13.99 5.79 11.30
C ARG A 48 14.04 4.31 11.69
N PRO A 49 14.07 3.39 10.71
CA PRO A 49 14.32 1.98 10.99
C PRO A 49 15.73 1.79 11.58
N ALA A 50 15.93 0.71 12.34
CA ALA A 50 17.22 0.38 12.94
C ALA A 50 18.35 0.28 11.90
N CYS A 51 18.02 -0.22 10.70
CA CYS A 51 18.94 -0.34 9.58
C CYS A 51 18.33 0.34 8.35
N GLU A 52 18.97 1.41 7.88
CA GLU A 52 18.52 2.19 6.73
C GLU A 52 19.49 2.03 5.56
N HIS A 53 18.97 1.73 4.37
CA HIS A 53 19.82 1.68 3.18
C HIS A 53 20.16 3.12 2.72
N PRO A 54 21.44 3.49 2.47
CA PRO A 54 21.85 4.87 2.15
C PRO A 54 21.12 5.52 0.96
N LYS A 55 20.70 4.72 -0.04
CA LYS A 55 19.91 5.18 -1.20
C LYS A 55 18.39 5.31 -0.95
N ARG A 56 17.90 4.91 0.23
CA ARG A 56 16.50 4.90 0.63
C ARG A 56 16.31 5.55 2.01
N PRO A 57 16.77 6.79 2.20
CA PRO A 57 16.64 7.43 3.49
C PRO A 57 15.18 7.73 3.85
N ILE A 58 14.86 7.60 5.14
CA ILE A 58 13.55 7.97 5.69
C ILE A 58 13.61 9.41 6.21
N HIS A 59 12.88 10.28 5.51
CA HIS A 59 12.74 11.71 5.84
C HIS A 59 11.37 12.04 6.46
N GLY A 60 10.51 11.04 6.68
CA GLY A 60 9.14 11.27 7.15
C GLY A 60 8.36 12.24 6.26
N LEU A 61 7.61 13.13 6.91
CA LEU A 61 6.81 14.19 6.25
C LEU A 61 7.65 15.35 5.69
N GLU A 62 8.98 15.28 5.79
CA GLU A 62 9.92 16.23 5.17
C GLU A 62 10.54 15.68 3.89
N CYS A 63 10.11 14.50 3.43
CA CYS A 63 10.66 13.89 2.22
C CYS A 63 10.51 14.82 0.99
N PRO A 64 11.61 15.21 0.34
CA PRO A 64 11.55 16.11 -0.82
C PRO A 64 11.13 15.38 -2.10
N ARG A 65 11.07 14.04 -2.07
CA ARG A 65 10.73 13.22 -3.24
C ARG A 65 9.23 13.08 -3.35
N MET A 66 8.71 13.34 -4.55
CA MET A 66 7.32 13.04 -4.90
C MET A 66 7.17 11.54 -5.23
N GLU A 67 6.26 10.87 -4.54
CA GLU A 67 5.83 9.53 -4.91
C GLU A 67 4.68 9.65 -5.92
N VAL A 68 4.95 9.28 -7.17
CA VAL A 68 4.06 9.56 -8.32
C VAL A 68 2.74 8.81 -8.22
N SER A 69 2.75 7.58 -7.70
CA SER A 69 1.55 6.73 -7.63
C SER A 69 0.53 7.32 -6.67
N GLY A 70 0.99 7.80 -5.53
CA GLY A 70 0.22 8.41 -4.46
C GLY A 70 -0.18 9.84 -4.77
N ALA A 71 0.68 10.58 -5.49
CA ALA A 71 0.31 11.88 -6.03
C ALA A 71 -0.89 11.76 -6.98
N ARG A 72 -0.91 10.73 -7.84
CA ARG A 72 -2.07 10.41 -8.68
C ARG A 72 -3.26 9.93 -7.87
N PHE A 73 -3.05 8.97 -6.97
CA PHE A 73 -4.12 8.38 -6.16
C PHE A 73 -4.88 9.44 -5.35
N TRP A 74 -4.19 10.14 -4.45
CA TRP A 74 -4.82 11.16 -3.61
C TRP A 74 -5.16 12.42 -4.40
N GLY A 75 -4.45 12.71 -5.49
CA GLY A 75 -4.77 13.83 -6.37
C GLY A 75 -6.13 13.66 -7.04
N PHE A 76 -6.42 12.43 -7.51
CA PHE A 76 -7.74 12.09 -8.05
C PHE A 76 -8.84 12.27 -7.00
N PHE A 77 -8.69 11.67 -5.81
CA PHE A 77 -9.73 11.79 -4.77
C PHE A 77 -9.91 13.23 -4.30
N ARG A 78 -8.83 14.01 -4.16
CA ARG A 78 -8.92 15.46 -3.91
C ARG A 78 -9.69 16.21 -5.01
N SER A 79 -9.62 15.77 -6.25
CA SER A 79 -10.31 16.42 -7.37
C SER A 79 -11.83 16.16 -7.40
N VAL A 80 -12.31 15.13 -6.70
CA VAL A 80 -13.72 14.73 -6.66
C VAL A 80 -14.36 14.83 -5.28
N CYS A 81 -13.55 14.95 -4.23
CA CYS A 81 -13.95 15.17 -2.85
C CYS A 81 -13.38 16.51 -2.37
N THR A 82 -14.24 17.50 -2.10
CA THR A 82 -13.82 18.82 -1.60
C THR A 82 -12.98 18.69 -0.33
N ARG A 83 -13.36 17.76 0.55
CA ARG A 83 -12.64 17.49 1.80
C ARG A 83 -12.36 15.99 1.99
N PRO A 84 -11.28 15.60 2.68
CA PRO A 84 -10.97 14.20 2.93
C PRO A 84 -12.07 13.47 3.72
N GLU A 85 -12.80 14.15 4.61
CA GLU A 85 -13.86 13.51 5.41
C GLU A 85 -14.97 12.93 4.54
N LYS A 86 -15.25 13.55 3.38
CA LYS A 86 -16.22 13.02 2.41
C LYS A 86 -15.78 11.65 1.88
N PHE A 87 -14.50 11.49 1.55
CA PHE A 87 -13.94 10.21 1.13
C PHE A 87 -14.00 9.19 2.28
N PHE A 88 -13.53 9.56 3.48
CA PHE A 88 -13.44 8.64 4.61
C PHE A 88 -14.79 8.32 5.27
N GLN A 89 -15.87 9.01 4.91
CA GLN A 89 -17.21 8.69 5.38
C GLN A 89 -17.64 7.26 4.99
N HIS A 90 -17.19 6.79 3.81
CA HIS A 90 -17.57 5.50 3.25
C HIS A 90 -16.40 4.68 2.71
N CYS A 91 -15.18 5.23 2.69
CA CYS A 91 -14.01 4.58 2.14
C CYS A 91 -12.84 4.56 3.13
N PHE A 92 -11.98 3.56 2.99
CA PHE A 92 -10.73 3.46 3.72
C PHE A 92 -9.65 2.89 2.80
N VAL A 93 -8.38 3.23 3.04
CA VAL A 93 -7.25 2.78 2.23
C VAL A 93 -6.29 2.00 3.11
N HIS A 94 -5.89 0.83 2.64
CA HIS A 94 -5.03 -0.08 3.38
C HIS A 94 -4.08 -0.83 2.43
N ASN A 95 -2.84 -1.04 2.87
CA ASN A 95 -1.88 -1.88 2.16
C ASN A 95 -1.99 -3.31 2.67
N HIS A 96 -2.11 -4.29 1.77
CA HIS A 96 -2.12 -5.70 2.15
C HIS A 96 -0.84 -6.12 2.87
N CYS A 97 0.33 -5.68 2.41
CA CYS A 97 1.60 -5.89 3.07
C CYS A 97 2.19 -4.53 3.46
N PRO A 98 2.46 -4.27 4.76
CA PRO A 98 3.02 -3.00 5.21
C PRO A 98 4.53 -2.89 5.00
N LEU A 99 5.20 -3.97 4.59
CA LEU A 99 6.66 -4.05 4.54
C LEU A 99 7.22 -3.60 3.19
N LEU A 100 8.29 -2.81 3.24
CA LEU A 100 9.14 -2.53 2.09
C LEU A 100 10.38 -3.43 2.14
N PHE A 101 10.65 -4.13 1.04
CA PHE A 101 11.87 -4.92 0.88
C PHE A 101 12.80 -4.19 -0.08
N VAL A 102 14.07 -4.06 0.32
CA VAL A 102 15.09 -3.37 -0.46
C VAL A 102 16.33 -4.27 -0.59
N SER A 103 16.84 -4.42 -1.81
CA SER A 103 18.08 -5.17 -2.06
C SER A 103 19.30 -4.41 -1.56
N GLN A 104 20.44 -5.09 -1.47
CA GLN A 104 21.74 -4.48 -1.15
C GLN A 104 22.15 -3.32 -2.09
N SER A 105 21.62 -3.28 -3.32
CA SER A 105 21.88 -2.20 -4.26
C SER A 105 20.96 -0.99 -4.07
N GLY A 106 19.97 -1.09 -3.17
CA GLY A 106 18.92 -0.11 -2.93
C GLY A 106 17.69 -0.29 -3.84
N ARG A 107 17.61 -1.37 -4.63
CA ARG A 107 16.45 -1.63 -5.52
C ARG A 107 15.25 -2.07 -4.68
N ASN A 108 14.07 -1.56 -5.02
CA ASN A 108 12.82 -2.04 -4.44
C ASN A 108 12.53 -3.48 -4.88
N LEU A 109 12.16 -4.33 -3.93
CA LEU A 109 11.76 -5.70 -4.17
C LEU A 109 10.27 -5.84 -3.90
N THR A 110 9.58 -6.40 -4.87
CA THR A 110 8.17 -6.76 -4.75
C THR A 110 8.05 -8.12 -4.06
N PRO A 111 6.88 -8.50 -3.53
CA PRO A 111 6.67 -9.85 -3.03
C PRO A 111 7.09 -10.93 -4.03
N ALA A 112 6.93 -10.71 -5.35
CA ALA A 112 7.36 -11.66 -6.38
C ALA A 112 8.88 -11.85 -6.46
N ASP A 113 9.69 -10.86 -6.03
CA ASP A 113 11.15 -10.98 -5.96
C ASP A 113 11.62 -11.80 -4.74
N LEU A 114 10.72 -12.08 -3.77
CA LEU A 114 11.05 -12.82 -2.56
C LEU A 114 11.08 -14.34 -2.82
N PRO A 115 11.93 -15.10 -2.11
CA PRO A 115 11.95 -16.56 -2.23
C PRO A 115 10.60 -17.18 -1.87
N ALA A 116 10.23 -18.25 -2.56
CA ALA A 116 8.84 -18.73 -2.61
C ALA A 116 8.27 -19.07 -1.23
N VAL A 117 9.01 -19.81 -0.40
CA VAL A 117 8.56 -20.26 0.92
C VAL A 117 8.23 -19.07 1.82
N GLN A 118 9.15 -18.11 1.93
CA GLN A 118 8.97 -16.98 2.83
C GLN A 118 7.99 -15.95 2.28
N ARG A 119 7.89 -15.83 0.95
CA ARG A 119 6.82 -15.07 0.31
C ARG A 119 5.46 -15.64 0.69
N GLU A 120 5.29 -16.95 0.64
CA GLU A 120 4.02 -17.60 0.98
C GLU A 120 3.67 -17.42 2.47
N GLN A 121 4.63 -17.59 3.36
CA GLN A 121 4.46 -17.33 4.79
C GLN A 121 4.07 -15.87 5.07
N LEU A 122 4.80 -14.91 4.49
CA LEU A 122 4.49 -13.48 4.61
C LEU A 122 3.07 -13.17 4.12
N LEU A 123 2.75 -13.63 2.92
CA LEU A 123 1.46 -13.32 2.31
C LEU A 123 0.29 -14.01 3.02
N GLN A 124 0.51 -15.14 3.69
CA GLN A 124 -0.52 -15.76 4.52
C GLN A 124 -0.82 -14.90 5.76
N ILE A 125 0.20 -14.40 6.45
CA ILE A 125 0.02 -13.48 7.59
C ILE A 125 -0.71 -12.20 7.16
N CYS A 126 -0.32 -11.65 6.01
CA CYS A 126 -1.00 -10.49 5.43
C CYS A 126 -2.44 -10.79 5.00
N ASP A 127 -2.75 -12.02 4.56
CA ASP A 127 -4.11 -12.42 4.18
C ASP A 127 -5.00 -12.47 5.43
N ASP A 128 -4.50 -13.04 6.51
CA ASP A 128 -5.22 -13.16 7.78
C ASP A 128 -5.54 -11.76 8.34
N ALA A 129 -4.55 -10.85 8.35
CA ALA A 129 -4.74 -9.46 8.75
C ALA A 129 -5.74 -8.70 7.85
N LEU A 130 -5.71 -8.95 6.54
CA LEU A 130 -6.70 -8.37 5.61
C LEU A 130 -8.12 -8.84 5.96
N CYS A 131 -8.29 -10.13 6.27
CA CYS A 131 -9.58 -10.70 6.65
C CYS A 131 -10.13 -10.06 7.94
N GLU A 132 -9.27 -9.83 8.92
CA GLU A 132 -9.63 -9.13 10.15
C GLU A 132 -10.03 -7.68 9.89
N ALA A 133 -9.23 -6.95 9.10
CA ALA A 133 -9.53 -5.57 8.73
C ALA A 133 -10.87 -5.43 8.00
N VAL A 134 -11.16 -6.33 7.04
CA VAL A 134 -12.42 -6.34 6.30
C VAL A 134 -13.62 -6.59 7.22
N LYS A 135 -13.50 -7.53 8.16
CA LYS A 135 -14.55 -7.80 9.17
C LYS A 135 -14.77 -6.61 10.09
N LEU A 136 -13.69 -6.02 10.60
CA LEU A 136 -13.75 -4.90 11.53
C LEU A 136 -14.37 -3.65 10.90
N LEU A 137 -13.98 -3.34 9.67
CA LEU A 137 -14.50 -2.19 8.93
C LEU A 137 -15.93 -2.42 8.39
N GLY A 138 -16.41 -3.67 8.35
CA GLY A 138 -17.76 -4.01 7.87
C GLY A 138 -17.99 -3.61 6.41
N VAL A 139 -16.97 -3.69 5.56
CA VAL A 139 -17.05 -3.20 4.18
C VAL A 139 -17.89 -4.12 3.29
N ALA A 140 -18.71 -3.51 2.43
CA ALA A 140 -19.48 -4.24 1.42
C ALA A 140 -18.67 -4.54 0.15
N THR A 141 -17.57 -3.81 -0.10
CA THR A 141 -16.74 -3.96 -1.29
C THR A 141 -15.27 -3.69 -0.96
N VAL A 142 -14.38 -4.55 -1.45
CA VAL A 142 -12.93 -4.34 -1.45
C VAL A 142 -12.48 -4.04 -2.87
N VAL A 143 -11.75 -2.94 -3.06
CA VAL A 143 -11.20 -2.54 -4.36
C VAL A 143 -9.68 -2.73 -4.36
N GLY A 144 -9.20 -3.73 -5.07
CA GLY A 144 -7.78 -3.97 -5.28
C GLY A 144 -7.17 -2.96 -6.26
N VAL A 145 -6.24 -2.14 -5.78
CA VAL A 145 -5.49 -1.20 -6.63
C VAL A 145 -4.36 -1.95 -7.34
N GLY A 146 -4.63 -2.39 -8.56
CA GLY A 146 -3.76 -3.25 -9.34
C GLY A 146 -4.06 -4.75 -9.19
N ARG A 147 -3.61 -5.53 -10.17
CA ARG A 147 -3.93 -6.97 -10.29
C ARG A 147 -3.51 -7.80 -9.09
N PHE A 148 -2.35 -7.52 -8.51
CA PHE A 148 -1.87 -8.26 -7.34
C PHE A 148 -2.81 -8.09 -6.15
N ALA A 149 -3.20 -6.85 -5.83
CA ALA A 149 -4.08 -6.56 -4.71
C ALA A 149 -5.48 -7.17 -4.92
N GLU A 150 -6.04 -7.05 -6.13
CA GLU A 150 -7.32 -7.67 -6.51
C GLU A 150 -7.28 -9.18 -6.31
N GLN A 151 -6.29 -9.87 -6.88
CA GLN A 151 -6.18 -11.32 -6.80
C GLN A 151 -5.92 -11.82 -5.38
N ARG A 152 -5.08 -11.11 -4.59
CA ARG A 152 -4.84 -11.47 -3.19
C ARG A 152 -6.06 -11.28 -2.33
N ALA A 153 -6.75 -10.15 -2.43
CA ALA A 153 -7.99 -9.93 -1.69
C ALA A 153 -9.04 -10.99 -2.01
N HIS A 154 -9.24 -11.31 -3.30
CA HIS A 154 -10.17 -12.36 -3.71
C HIS A 154 -9.79 -13.72 -3.11
N LYS A 155 -8.52 -14.11 -3.18
CA LYS A 155 -8.04 -15.37 -2.60
C LYS A 155 -8.26 -15.43 -1.09
N ALA A 156 -7.76 -14.43 -0.37
CA ALA A 156 -7.80 -14.38 1.10
C ALA A 156 -9.23 -14.47 1.63
N LEU A 157 -10.12 -13.63 1.10
CA LEU A 157 -11.51 -13.55 1.54
C LEU A 157 -12.30 -14.81 1.16
N SER A 158 -12.03 -15.39 -0.01
CA SER A 158 -12.66 -16.66 -0.41
C SER A 158 -12.25 -17.83 0.48
N VAL A 159 -10.96 -17.94 0.83
CA VAL A 159 -10.47 -18.99 1.75
C VAL A 159 -11.06 -18.83 3.14
N ALA A 160 -11.20 -17.59 3.61
CA ALA A 160 -11.80 -17.29 4.90
C ALA A 160 -13.34 -17.38 4.93
N GLY A 161 -13.99 -17.68 3.80
CA GLY A 161 -15.45 -17.74 3.69
C GLY A 161 -16.16 -16.40 3.89
N ILE A 162 -15.46 -15.28 3.64
CA ILE A 162 -15.98 -13.92 3.81
C ILE A 162 -16.64 -13.49 2.50
N SER A 163 -17.97 -13.37 2.52
CA SER A 163 -18.74 -12.93 1.35
C SER A 163 -18.74 -11.41 1.24
N VAL A 164 -17.78 -10.86 0.50
CA VAL A 164 -17.65 -9.43 0.18
C VAL A 164 -17.34 -9.29 -1.31
N ARG A 165 -17.89 -8.26 -1.96
CA ARG A 165 -17.59 -7.97 -3.37
C ARG A 165 -16.11 -7.57 -3.51
N VAL A 166 -15.37 -8.22 -4.40
CA VAL A 166 -13.97 -7.85 -4.70
C VAL A 166 -13.88 -7.35 -6.13
N GLU A 167 -13.37 -6.15 -6.31
CA GLU A 167 -13.21 -5.49 -7.60
C GLU A 167 -11.76 -5.03 -7.82
N GLY A 168 -11.37 -4.87 -9.08
CA GLY A 168 -10.05 -4.41 -9.46
C GLY A 168 -10.07 -3.05 -10.16
N VAL A 169 -9.10 -2.19 -9.84
CA VAL A 169 -8.82 -0.95 -10.56
C VAL A 169 -7.38 -0.89 -11.04
N MET A 170 -7.10 -0.04 -12.02
CA MET A 170 -5.75 0.15 -12.54
C MET A 170 -4.83 0.77 -11.48
N HIS A 171 -3.63 0.22 -11.30
CA HIS A 171 -2.63 0.84 -10.42
C HIS A 171 -2.08 2.15 -11.03
N PRO A 172 -1.90 3.23 -10.24
CA PRO A 172 -1.41 4.54 -10.72
C PRO A 172 0.08 4.61 -11.07
N SER A 173 0.80 3.48 -11.09
CA SER A 173 2.27 3.47 -11.16
C SER A 173 2.74 4.02 -12.51
N PRO A 174 3.80 4.86 -12.55
CA PRO A 174 4.38 5.33 -13.80
C PRO A 174 4.99 4.20 -14.64
N ARG A 175 5.22 3.01 -14.06
CA ARG A 175 5.67 1.82 -14.79
C ARG A 175 4.61 1.26 -15.74
N ASN A 176 3.34 1.62 -15.55
CA ASN A 176 2.27 1.23 -16.45
C ASN A 176 2.09 2.32 -17.53
N PRO A 177 2.39 2.05 -18.82
CA PRO A 177 2.26 3.04 -19.89
C PRO A 177 0.84 3.59 -20.04
N LYS A 178 -0.19 2.80 -19.71
CA LYS A 178 -1.59 3.25 -19.76
C LYS A 178 -1.89 4.30 -18.68
N ALA A 179 -1.32 4.15 -17.48
CA ALA A 179 -1.50 5.13 -16.39
C ALA A 179 -0.89 6.49 -16.75
N ASN A 180 0.13 6.52 -17.61
CA ASN A 180 0.75 7.77 -18.09
C ASN A 180 -0.10 8.49 -19.14
N LYS A 181 -1.15 7.86 -19.69
CA LYS A 181 -2.04 8.42 -20.72
C LYS A 181 -3.36 8.95 -20.16
N GLY A 182 -3.44 9.19 -18.85
CA GLY A 182 -4.64 9.70 -18.18
C GLY A 182 -5.25 8.69 -17.21
N TRP A 183 -4.53 8.39 -16.13
CA TRP A 183 -5.02 7.49 -15.07
C TRP A 183 -6.35 7.97 -14.46
N ASP A 184 -6.50 9.28 -14.23
CA ASP A 184 -7.67 9.90 -13.60
C ASP A 184 -8.99 9.61 -14.35
N ALA A 185 -8.97 9.68 -15.68
CA ALA A 185 -10.14 9.37 -16.50
C ALA A 185 -10.49 7.87 -16.45
N ILE A 186 -9.47 7.02 -16.43
CA ILE A 186 -9.63 5.55 -16.37
C ILE A 186 -10.22 5.15 -15.02
N ILE A 187 -9.68 5.68 -13.91
CA ILE A 187 -10.18 5.36 -12.57
C ILE A 187 -11.58 5.91 -12.37
N ARG A 188 -11.89 7.13 -12.84
CA ARG A 188 -13.25 7.69 -12.80
C ARG A 188 -14.24 6.77 -13.49
N ALA A 189 -14.02 6.45 -14.76
CA ALA A 189 -14.93 5.60 -15.53
C ALA A 189 -15.13 4.23 -14.87
N LYS A 190 -14.06 3.65 -14.29
CA LYS A 190 -14.18 2.38 -13.57
C LYS A 190 -14.98 2.52 -12.29
N LEU A 191 -14.78 3.57 -11.50
CA LEU A 191 -15.57 3.80 -10.28
C LEU A 191 -17.04 4.11 -10.59
N GLU A 192 -17.34 4.75 -11.72
CA GLU A 192 -18.72 4.97 -12.22
C GLU A 192 -19.38 3.64 -12.59
N GLU A 193 -18.69 2.79 -13.35
CA GLU A 193 -19.14 1.44 -13.72
C GLU A 193 -19.45 0.59 -12.48
N LEU A 194 -18.63 0.72 -11.42
CA LEU A 194 -18.82 -0.01 -10.17
C LEU A 194 -19.91 0.58 -9.26
N GLY A 195 -20.43 1.78 -9.58
CA GLY A 195 -21.40 2.52 -8.77
C GLY A 195 -20.79 3.18 -7.53
N LEU A 196 -19.46 3.32 -7.47
CA LEU A 196 -18.74 3.79 -6.29
C LEU A 196 -18.53 5.32 -6.27
N MET A 197 -18.63 6.01 -7.42
CA MET A 197 -18.47 7.47 -7.46
C MET A 197 -19.49 8.20 -6.57
N ALA A 198 -20.70 7.66 -6.43
CA ALA A 198 -21.75 8.26 -5.59
C ALA A 198 -21.38 8.32 -4.09
N LEU A 199 -20.44 7.50 -3.64
CA LEU A 199 -19.99 7.47 -2.25
C LEU A 199 -18.98 8.58 -1.93
N ILE A 200 -18.27 9.08 -2.95
CA ILE A 200 -17.11 9.96 -2.79
C ILE A 200 -17.30 11.33 -3.42
N THR A 201 -18.21 11.47 -4.39
CA THR A 201 -18.47 12.77 -5.02
C THR A 201 -19.34 13.64 -4.12
N ASP A 202 -19.07 14.95 -4.09
CA ASP A 202 -19.95 15.95 -3.46
C ASP A 202 -21.28 16.14 -4.20
#